data_AF-A0A2H6B9L6-F1
#
_entry.id   AF-A0A2H6B9L6-F1
#
_cell.length_a   1.000
_cell.length_b   1.000
_cell.length_c   1.000
_cell.angle_alpha   90.00
_cell.angle_beta   90.00
_cell.angle_gamma   90.00
#
_symmetry.space_group_name_H-M   'P 1'
#
loop_
_entity.id
_entity.type
_entity.pdbx_description
1 polymer ?
#
loop_
_entity_poly.entity_id
_entity_poly.type
_entity_poly.pdbx_seq_one_letter_code
_entity_poly.pdbx_strand_id
1 'polypeptide(L)'
;MSLEEAELREAMAHRLHAASQEALAGQPLLERWAIDRSLGGACLVGYVSGHPLIADGRFMRSSLIRRHAPEAGWALTLNRFYRLGTSMEDWLTASLEASRR
;
A
#
# COMPACT_ATOMS: atom_id res chain seq x y z
N MET A 1 7.83 -13.76 -31.68
CA MET A 1 8.50 -13.13 -30.53
C MET A 1 9.91 -13.66 -30.49
N SER A 2 10.89 -12.83 -30.85
CA SER A 2 12.30 -13.20 -30.73
C SER A 2 12.71 -13.21 -29.25
N LEU A 3 13.77 -13.95 -28.92
CA LEU A 3 14.38 -13.94 -27.57
C LEU A 3 14.75 -12.51 -27.14
N GLU A 4 15.24 -11.70 -28.08
CA GLU A 4 15.65 -10.31 -27.88
C GLU A 4 14.47 -9.38 -27.50
N GLU A 5 13.28 -9.59 -28.08
CA GLU A 5 12.06 -8.84 -27.71
C GLU A 5 11.57 -9.19 -26.29
N ALA A 6 11.71 -10.46 -25.89
CA ALA A 6 11.31 -10.92 -24.55
C ALA A 6 12.24 -10.36 -23.47
N GLU A 7 13.55 -10.38 -23.71
CA GLU A 7 14.57 -9.82 -22.81
C GLU A 7 14.41 -8.31 -22.64
N LEU A 8 14.15 -7.57 -23.73
CA LEU A 8 13.90 -6.13 -23.68
C LEU A 8 12.64 -5.80 -22.84
N ARG A 9 11.58 -6.60 -22.98
CA ARG A 9 10.34 -6.43 -22.22
C ARG A 9 10.54 -6.69 -20.73
N GLU A 10 11.31 -7.71 -20.38
CA GLU A 10 11.64 -8.05 -18.99
C GLU A 10 12.51 -6.96 -18.34
N ALA A 11 13.55 -6.48 -19.05
CA ALA A 11 14.38 -5.38 -18.59
C ALA A 11 13.57 -4.09 -18.37
N MET A 12 12.63 -3.78 -19.27
CA MET A 12 11.74 -2.62 -19.13
C MET A 12 10.83 -2.77 -17.91
N ALA A 13 10.24 -3.95 -17.71
CA ALA A 13 9.39 -4.24 -16.55
C ALA A 13 10.16 -4.07 -15.23
N HIS A 14 11.40 -4.58 -15.15
CA HIS A 14 12.27 -4.39 -13.99
C HIS A 14 12.58 -2.92 -13.72
N ARG A 15 12.91 -2.14 -14.76
CA ARG A 15 13.18 -0.70 -14.61
C ARG A 15 11.95 0.07 -14.12
N LEU A 16 10.77 -0.23 -14.67
CA LEU A 16 9.52 0.39 -14.25
C LEU A 16 9.15 0.01 -12.81
N HIS A 17 9.40 -1.24 -12.40
CA HIS A 17 9.20 -1.69 -11.04
C HIS A 17 10.15 -0.97 -10.06
N ALA A 18 11.44 -0.90 -10.38
CA ALA A 18 12.44 -0.22 -9.56
C ALA A 18 12.13 1.28 -9.38
N ALA A 19 11.81 1.98 -10.47
CA ALA A 19 11.39 3.39 -10.41
C ALA A 19 10.12 3.58 -9.56
N SER A 20 9.21 2.61 -9.58
CA SER A 20 8.01 2.63 -8.72
C SER A 20 8.36 2.42 -7.24
N GLN A 21 9.30 1.53 -6.92
CA GLN A 21 9.77 1.33 -5.54
C GLN A 21 10.52 2.56 -5.00
N GLU A 22 11.36 3.20 -5.81
CA GLU A 22 12.00 4.47 -5.45
C GLU A 22 10.96 5.58 -5.20
N ALA A 23 9.94 5.69 -6.05
CA ALA A 23 8.85 6.65 -5.87
C ALA A 23 8.05 6.40 -4.57
N LEU A 24 7.98 5.15 -4.12
CA LEU A 24 7.29 4.75 -2.88
C LEU A 24 8.16 4.88 -1.63
N ALA A 25 9.49 4.79 -1.73
CA ALA A 25 10.40 4.69 -0.58
C ALA A 25 10.23 5.82 0.46
N GLY A 26 9.88 7.04 0.01
CA GLY A 26 9.62 8.20 0.88
C GLY A 26 8.16 8.43 1.26
N GLN A 27 7.24 7.56 0.83
CA GLN A 27 5.81 7.70 1.12
C GLN A 27 5.47 7.06 2.48
N PRO A 28 4.48 7.60 3.21
CA PRO A 28 4.06 7.03 4.49
C PRO A 28 3.60 5.58 4.35
N LEU A 29 3.92 4.77 5.36
CA LEU A 29 3.49 3.39 5.46
C LEU A 29 2.19 3.31 6.25
N LEU A 30 1.22 2.55 5.74
CA LEU A 30 -0.03 2.24 6.43
C LEU A 30 -0.08 0.74 6.75
N GLU A 31 -0.02 0.42 8.03
CA GLU A 31 -0.09 -0.93 8.58
C GLU A 31 -1.49 -1.25 9.10
N ARG A 32 -1.83 -2.55 9.13
CA ARG A 32 -3.14 -3.08 9.53
C ARG A 32 -4.27 -2.31 8.88
N TRP A 33 -4.14 -2.12 7.57
CA TRP A 33 -4.97 -1.19 6.82
C TRP A 33 -6.23 -1.85 6.27
N ALA A 34 -7.29 -1.07 6.06
CA ALA A 34 -8.52 -1.52 5.41
C ALA A 34 -9.11 -0.41 4.53
N ILE A 35 -10.02 -0.79 3.62
CA ILE A 35 -10.84 0.17 2.87
C ILE A 35 -12.16 0.39 3.63
N ASP A 36 -12.36 1.62 4.11
CA ASP A 36 -13.62 2.06 4.72
C ASP A 36 -14.50 2.74 3.66
N ARG A 37 -15.76 2.30 3.54
CA ARG A 37 -16.75 2.82 2.57
C ARG A 37 -17.95 3.47 3.25
N SER A 38 -17.91 3.68 4.55
CA SER A 38 -19.07 4.10 5.36
C SER A 38 -19.57 5.52 5.10
N LEU A 39 -18.75 6.41 4.52
CA LEU A 39 -19.08 7.85 4.38
C LEU A 39 -19.07 8.34 2.92
N GLY A 40 -19.80 7.63 2.05
CA GLY A 40 -20.05 8.09 0.67
C GLY A 40 -18.87 7.98 -0.29
N GLY A 41 -17.78 7.33 0.12
CA GLY A 41 -16.61 7.06 -0.72
C GLY A 41 -15.61 6.12 -0.04
N ALA A 42 -14.69 5.57 -0.82
CA ALA A 42 -13.67 4.66 -0.32
C ALA A 42 -12.46 5.45 0.23
N CYS A 43 -12.13 5.23 1.50
CA CYS A 43 -10.95 5.76 2.17
C CYS A 43 -10.09 4.62 2.71
N LEU A 44 -8.81 4.88 2.95
CA LEU A 44 -7.98 3.98 3.73
C LEU A 44 -8.12 4.30 5.22
N VAL A 45 -8.13 3.27 6.05
CA VAL A 45 -7.96 3.36 7.49
C VAL A 45 -6.83 2.44 7.93
N GLY A 46 -6.11 2.78 8.99
CA GLY A 46 -4.99 1.97 9.49
C GLY A 46 -4.04 2.76 10.38
N TYR A 47 -2.93 2.13 10.76
CA TYR A 47 -1.88 2.73 11.59
C TYR A 47 -0.77 3.27 10.69
N VAL A 48 -0.48 4.57 10.80
CA VAL A 48 0.47 5.24 9.91
C VAL A 48 1.85 5.41 10.54
N SER A 49 2.90 5.35 9.73
CA SER A 49 4.26 5.77 10.06
C SER A 49 4.93 6.53 8.91
N GLY A 50 5.89 7.38 9.24
CA GLY A 50 6.61 8.23 8.28
C GLY A 50 5.75 9.35 7.68
N HIS A 51 4.60 9.68 8.29
CA HIS A 51 3.75 10.75 7.80
C HIS A 51 4.25 12.12 8.30
N PRO A 52 4.42 13.14 7.44
CA PRO A 52 5.04 14.41 7.83
C PRO A 52 4.24 15.22 8.84
N LEU A 53 2.95 14.93 9.01
CA LEU A 53 2.04 15.66 9.90
C LEU A 53 1.38 14.79 10.98
N ILE A 54 1.58 13.47 10.95
CA ILE A 54 0.89 12.53 11.85
C ILE A 54 1.98 11.69 12.50
N ALA A 55 2.03 11.71 13.84
CA ALA A 55 2.99 10.92 14.58
C ALA A 55 2.84 9.43 14.27
N ASP A 56 3.96 8.70 14.32
CA ASP A 56 3.99 7.28 14.05
C ASP A 56 3.10 6.48 15.01
N GLY A 57 2.51 5.39 14.50
CA GLY A 57 1.65 4.50 15.27
C GLY A 57 0.25 5.04 15.54
N ARG A 58 -0.13 6.18 14.95
CA ARG A 58 -1.49 6.74 15.09
C ARG A 58 -2.44 6.06 14.11
N PHE A 59 -3.64 5.72 14.61
CA PHE A 59 -4.74 5.31 13.74
C PHE A 59 -5.26 6.51 12.97
N MET A 60 -5.44 6.37 11.66
CA MET A 60 -5.92 7.44 10.80
C MET A 60 -6.96 6.95 9.79
N ARG A 61 -7.74 7.89 9.26
CA ARG A 61 -8.55 7.75 8.05
C ARG A 61 -8.01 8.72 7.01
N SER A 62 -7.75 8.24 5.80
CA SER A 62 -7.27 9.07 4.69
C SER A 62 -8.40 9.85 4.02
N SER A 63 -8.03 10.74 3.10
CA SER A 63 -8.95 11.21 2.06
C SER A 63 -9.35 10.07 1.09
N LEU A 64 -10.30 10.35 0.19
CA LEU A 64 -10.77 9.39 -0.81
C LEU A 64 -9.61 8.76 -1.61
N ILE A 65 -9.73 7.46 -1.85
CA ILE A 65 -8.85 6.68 -2.71
C ILE A 65 -9.14 7.05 -4.16
N ARG A 66 -8.09 7.39 -4.91
CA ARG A 66 -8.15 7.60 -6.37
C ARG A 66 -7.78 6.33 -7.13
N ARG A 67 -6.71 5.65 -6.69
CA ARG A 67 -6.22 4.38 -7.24
C ARG A 67 -5.54 3.58 -6.13
N HIS A 68 -5.54 2.27 -6.24
CA HIS A 68 -4.77 1.41 -5.37
C HIS A 68 -4.39 0.12 -6.10
N ALA A 69 -3.27 -0.46 -5.70
CA ALA A 69 -2.81 -1.78 -6.13
C ALA A 69 -2.25 -2.48 -4.87
N PRO A 70 -3.12 -3.10 -4.05
CA PRO A 70 -2.73 -3.74 -2.80
C PRO A 70 -1.66 -4.82 -3.00
N GLU A 71 -1.77 -5.60 -4.06
CA GLU A 71 -0.79 -6.59 -4.49
C GLU A 71 0.58 -6.00 -4.84
N ALA A 72 0.60 -4.74 -5.27
CA ALA A 72 1.83 -3.98 -5.52
C ALA A 72 2.27 -3.13 -4.30
N GLY A 73 1.54 -3.21 -3.17
CA GLY A 73 1.90 -2.57 -1.91
C GLY A 73 1.70 -1.05 -1.88
N TRP A 74 0.78 -0.48 -2.68
CA TRP A 74 0.55 0.97 -2.66
C TRP A 74 -0.89 1.43 -2.92
N ALA A 75 -1.17 2.65 -2.47
CA ALA A 75 -2.40 3.37 -2.79
C ALA A 75 -2.17 4.86 -2.99
N LEU A 76 -2.94 5.48 -3.88
CA LEU A 76 -3.01 6.90 -4.12
C LEU A 76 -4.36 7.45 -3.66
N THR A 77 -4.32 8.38 -2.72
CA THR A 77 -5.48 9.14 -2.25
C THR A 77 -5.54 10.51 -2.94
N LEU A 78 -6.51 11.36 -2.59
CA LEU A 78 -6.57 12.74 -3.12
C LEU A 78 -5.28 13.53 -2.87
N ASN A 79 -4.62 13.30 -1.72
CA ASN A 79 -3.54 14.16 -1.24
C ASN A 79 -2.18 13.46 -1.20
N ARG A 80 -2.12 12.13 -1.28
CA ARG A 80 -0.86 11.40 -1.06
C ARG A 80 -0.86 9.97 -1.57
N PHE A 81 0.33 9.48 -1.91
CA PHE A 81 0.65 8.06 -1.97
C PHE A 81 0.87 7.49 -0.56
N TYR A 82 0.52 6.22 -0.40
CA TYR A 82 0.81 5.40 0.77
C TYR A 82 1.44 4.10 0.31
N ARG A 83 2.46 3.65 1.04
CA ARG A 83 2.88 2.25 1.05
C ARG A 83 1.88 1.47 1.91
N LEU A 84 1.48 0.30 1.43
CA LEU A 84 0.55 -0.59 2.12
C LEU A 84 1.35 -1.74 2.74
N GLY A 85 1.29 -1.84 4.06
CA GLY A 85 1.84 -2.97 4.83
C GLY A 85 0.83 -4.11 4.94
N THR A 86 0.81 -4.80 6.08
CA THR A 86 -0.14 -5.88 6.32
C THR A 86 -1.58 -5.34 6.31
N SER A 87 -2.48 -6.00 5.59
CA SER A 87 -3.91 -5.64 5.62
C SER A 87 -4.53 -5.98 6.99
N MET A 88 -5.63 -5.35 7.35
CA MET A 88 -6.37 -5.68 8.57
C MET A 88 -6.84 -7.14 8.56
N GLU A 89 -7.24 -7.65 7.40
CA GLU A 89 -7.69 -9.04 7.22
C GLU A 89 -6.55 -10.04 7.46
N ASP A 90 -5.38 -9.82 6.84
CA ASP A 90 -4.21 -10.66 7.03
C ASP A 90 -3.74 -10.61 8.50
N TRP A 91 -3.75 -9.41 9.09
CA TRP A 91 -3.36 -9.23 10.48
C TRP A 91 -4.31 -9.96 11.44
N LEU A 92 -5.62 -9.90 11.21
CA LEU A 92 -6.62 -10.62 12.01
C LEU A 92 -6.45 -12.13 11.87
N THR A 93 -6.26 -12.62 10.64
CA THR A 93 -6.03 -14.04 10.36
C THR A 93 -4.81 -14.56 11.13
N ALA A 94 -3.67 -13.88 10.99
CA ALA A 94 -2.44 -14.25 11.70
C ALA A 94 -2.60 -14.17 13.23
N SER A 95 -3.32 -13.16 13.74
CA SER A 95 -3.53 -12.97 15.18
C SER A 95 -4.42 -14.06 15.79
N LEU A 96 -5.45 -14.50 15.07
CA LEU A 96 -6.33 -15.59 15.50
C LEU A 96 -5.62 -16.93 15.50
N GLU A 97 -4.76 -17.20 14.51
CA GLU A 97 -3.93 -18.40 14.48
C GLU A 97 -2.93 -18.45 15.63
N ALA A 98 -2.29 -17.32 15.94
CA ALA A 98 -1.35 -17.21 17.06
C ALA A 98 -2.04 -17.42 18.41
N SER A 99 -3.29 -16.97 18.57
CA SER A 99 -4.05 -17.10 19.83
C SER A 99 -4.56 -18.52 20.12
N ARG A 100 -4.41 -19.45 19.17
CA ARG A 100 -4.84 -20.86 19.28
C ARG A 100 -3.70 -21.81 19.69
N ARG A 101 -2.48 -21.29 19.86
CA ARG A 101 -1.31 -22.03 20.34
C ARG A 101 -1.12 -21.82 21.84
#